data_AF-A0A7V5BBY1-F1
#
_entry.id   AF-A0A7V5BBY1-F1
#
_cell.length_a   1.000
_cell.length_b   1.000
_cell.length_c   1.000
_cell.angle_alpha   90.00
_cell.angle_beta   90.00
_cell.angle_gamma   90.00
#
_symmetry.space_group_name_H-M   'P 1'
#
loop_
_entity.id
_entity.type
_entity.pdbx_description
1 polymer ?
#
loop_
_entity_poly.entity_id
_entity_poly.type
_entity_poly.pdbx_seq_one_letter_code
_entity_poly.pdbx_strand_id
1 'polypeptide(L)'
;MNVDSIISRLYPEDKEAVMTLLDEHKLVVVTDKTIELLEDQFAQMEVMKPFELDMSIGNMASSYLTQVNAIVASAKDEETKESLRNIIFEISIFLIRSVIEFSNREVHETVSIVKNSLKMACQINNYDFDTLNRFLRLDLMYKISTVTKKKLTPQVITYYEWKDEPYKLDEIARNLK
;
A
#
# COMPACT_ATOMS: atom_id res chain seq x y z
N MET A 1 6.13 14.74 3.46
CA MET A 1 4.90 14.15 4.06
C MET A 1 5.37 13.12 5.08
N ASN A 2 4.65 12.87 6.18
CA ASN A 2 5.04 11.83 7.14
C ASN A 2 3.82 11.12 7.76
N VAL A 3 4.04 10.01 8.46
CA VAL A 3 3.00 9.20 9.10
C VAL A 3 2.15 10.03 10.05
N ASP A 4 2.77 10.86 10.89
CA ASP A 4 2.04 11.74 11.83
C ASP A 4 1.02 12.63 11.11
N SER A 5 1.41 13.22 9.98
CA SER A 5 0.55 14.07 9.16
C SER A 5 -0.58 13.29 8.48
N ILE A 6 -0.35 12.03 8.12
CA ILE A 6 -1.34 11.13 7.51
C ILE A 6 -2.36 10.71 8.57
N ILE A 7 -1.89 10.23 9.73
CA ILE A 7 -2.76 9.80 10.83
C ILE A 7 -3.59 10.97 11.36
N SER A 8 -3.01 12.18 11.47
CA SER A 8 -3.76 13.38 11.87
C SER A 8 -4.96 13.67 10.93
N ARG A 9 -4.88 13.26 9.66
CA ARG A 9 -5.95 13.45 8.67
C ARG A 9 -6.97 12.31 8.68
N LEU A 10 -6.52 11.07 8.88
CA LEU A 10 -7.38 9.88 8.87
C LEU A 10 -8.13 9.71 10.20
N TYR A 11 -7.43 9.92 11.32
CA TYR A 11 -7.89 9.66 12.67
C TYR A 11 -7.66 10.89 13.58
N PRO A 12 -8.31 12.03 13.34
CA PRO A 12 -8.05 13.25 14.11
C PRO A 12 -8.39 13.12 15.60
N GLU A 13 -9.40 12.31 15.95
CA GLU A 13 -9.85 12.10 17.33
C GLU A 13 -9.05 11.00 18.05
N ASP A 14 -8.55 9.99 17.30
CA ASP A 14 -7.82 8.84 17.84
C ASP A 14 -6.31 8.88 17.54
N LYS A 15 -5.80 10.03 17.10
CA LYS A 15 -4.41 10.18 16.59
C LYS A 15 -3.38 9.56 17.52
N GLU A 16 -3.43 9.90 18.80
CA GLU A 16 -2.42 9.47 19.79
C GLU A 16 -2.44 7.95 19.99
N ALA A 17 -3.63 7.35 20.07
CA ALA A 17 -3.78 5.91 20.21
C ALA A 17 -3.27 5.16 18.97
N VAL A 18 -3.64 5.64 17.78
CA VAL A 18 -3.18 5.06 16.51
C VAL A 18 -1.67 5.19 16.34
N MET A 19 -1.10 6.36 16.64
CA MET A 19 0.34 6.57 16.57
C MET A 19 1.10 5.67 17.55
N THR A 20 0.60 5.52 18.77
CA THR A 20 1.20 4.63 19.78
C THR A 20 1.20 3.18 19.29
N LEU A 21 0.07 2.69 18.79
CA LEU A 21 -0.06 1.33 18.28
C LEU A 21 0.91 1.05 17.11
N LEU A 22 1.05 2.01 16.19
CA LEU A 22 1.98 1.90 15.06
C LEU A 22 3.44 1.92 15.53
N ASP A 23 3.78 2.76 16.51
CA ASP A 23 5.15 2.90 17.02
C ASP A 23 5.59 1.64 17.78
N GLU A 24 4.72 1.07 18.62
CA GLU A 24 4.94 -0.20 19.33
C GLU A 24 5.29 -1.35 18.37
N HIS A 25 4.73 -1.32 17.17
CA HIS A 25 4.96 -2.31 16.12
C HIS A 25 5.99 -1.85 15.06
N LYS A 26 6.66 -0.71 15.26
CA LYS A 26 7.68 -0.14 14.35
C LYS A 26 7.17 0.19 12.94
N LEU A 27 5.85 0.31 12.77
CA LEU A 27 5.23 0.62 11.48
C LEU A 27 5.39 2.10 11.11
N VAL A 28 5.57 2.99 12.10
CA VAL A 28 5.92 4.40 11.85
C VAL A 28 7.21 4.47 11.04
N VAL A 29 8.27 3.82 11.51
CA VAL A 29 9.60 3.84 10.87
C VAL A 29 9.57 3.28 9.44
N VAL A 30 8.92 2.13 9.25
CA VAL A 30 8.82 1.50 7.93
C VAL A 30 8.03 2.38 6.95
N THR A 31 6.95 2.99 7.42
CA THR A 31 6.08 3.82 6.59
C THR A 31 6.72 5.16 6.27
N ASP A 32 7.33 5.86 7.24
CA ASP A 32 8.04 7.13 7.00
C ASP A 32 9.17 6.95 5.98
N LYS A 33 9.99 5.89 6.13
CA LYS A 33 11.04 5.58 5.15
C LYS A 33 10.47 5.36 3.74
N THR A 34 9.31 4.74 3.63
CA THR A 34 8.65 4.53 2.34
C THR A 34 8.14 5.85 1.76
N ILE A 35 7.62 6.75 2.60
CA ILE A 35 7.20 8.09 2.19
C ILE A 35 8.39 8.91 1.68
N GLU A 36 9.50 8.91 2.41
CA GLU A 36 10.73 9.61 1.99
C GLU A 36 11.21 9.13 0.62
N LEU A 37 11.28 7.80 0.42
CA LEU A 37 11.68 7.23 -0.86
C LEU A 37 10.71 7.61 -2.00
N LEU A 38 9.40 7.63 -1.72
CA LEU A 38 8.41 8.08 -2.70
C LEU A 38 8.60 9.56 -3.06
N GLU A 39 8.85 10.43 -2.08
CA GLU A 39 9.13 11.85 -2.31
C GLU A 39 10.39 12.08 -3.15
N ASP A 40 11.46 11.32 -2.88
CA ASP A 40 12.68 11.34 -3.69
C ASP A 40 12.41 10.90 -5.13
N GLN A 41 11.57 9.88 -5.33
CA GLN A 41 11.18 9.45 -6.68
C GLN A 41 10.33 10.50 -7.40
N PHE A 42 9.40 11.19 -6.71
CA PHE A 42 8.63 12.28 -7.31
C PHE A 42 9.51 13.43 -7.77
N ALA A 43 10.52 13.80 -6.97
CA ALA A 43 11.47 14.84 -7.34
C ALA A 43 12.29 14.49 -8.60
N GLN A 44 12.48 13.20 -8.87
CA GLN A 44 13.23 12.68 -10.02
C GLN A 44 12.33 12.30 -11.22
N MET A 45 11.01 12.41 -11.08
CA MET A 45 10.03 11.88 -12.03
C MET A 45 10.07 12.57 -13.41
N GLU A 46 10.52 13.82 -13.48
CA GLU A 46 10.64 14.58 -14.73
C GLU A 46 11.80 14.08 -15.61
N VAL A 47 12.79 13.42 -15.02
CA VAL A 47 14.01 12.96 -15.72
C VAL A 47 14.07 11.45 -15.90
N MET A 48 13.25 10.67 -15.18
CA MET A 48 13.19 9.22 -15.33
C MET A 48 12.35 8.76 -16.52
N LYS A 49 12.82 7.69 -17.20
CA LYS A 49 11.99 7.01 -18.19
C LYS A 49 10.81 6.32 -17.50
N PRO A 50 9.63 6.25 -18.13
CA PRO A 50 8.44 5.64 -17.53
C PRO A 50 8.68 4.22 -16.99
N PHE A 51 9.39 3.37 -17.73
CA PHE A 51 9.70 2.01 -17.29
C PHE A 51 10.57 1.95 -16.02
N GLU A 52 11.52 2.86 -15.86
CA GLU A 52 12.40 2.91 -14.68
C GLU A 52 11.61 3.34 -13.44
N LEU A 53 10.68 4.27 -13.62
CA LEU A 53 9.76 4.70 -12.58
C LEU A 53 8.83 3.57 -12.13
N ASP A 54 8.24 2.82 -13.08
CA ASP A 54 7.37 1.68 -12.81
C ASP A 54 8.10 0.61 -11.98
N MET A 55 9.34 0.29 -12.35
CA MET A 55 10.15 -0.67 -11.60
C MET A 55 10.50 -0.16 -10.19
N SER A 56 10.87 1.12 -10.08
CA SER A 56 11.22 1.73 -8.79
C SER A 56 10.03 1.71 -7.83
N ILE A 57 8.86 2.17 -8.28
CA ILE A 57 7.62 2.16 -7.50
C ILE A 57 7.20 0.73 -7.15
N GLY A 58 7.28 -0.21 -8.09
CA GLY A 58 6.95 -1.61 -7.82
C GLY A 58 7.88 -2.26 -6.79
N ASN A 59 9.17 -1.97 -6.83
CA ASN A 59 10.12 -2.46 -5.83
C ASN A 59 9.85 -1.87 -4.44
N MET A 60 9.54 -0.57 -4.37
CA MET A 60 9.12 0.08 -3.11
C MET A 60 7.84 -0.54 -2.56
N ALA A 61 6.82 -0.72 -3.41
CA ALA A 61 5.55 -1.33 -3.03
C ALA A 61 5.76 -2.78 -2.53
N SER A 62 6.58 -3.57 -3.23
CA SER A 62 6.94 -4.93 -2.82
C SER A 62 7.63 -4.96 -1.46
N SER A 63 8.63 -4.09 -1.26
CA SER A 63 9.38 -3.99 -0.02
C SER A 63 8.51 -3.54 1.15
N TYR A 64 7.66 -2.52 0.95
CA TYR A 64 6.73 -2.03 1.94
C TYR A 64 5.73 -3.12 2.34
N LEU A 65 5.13 -3.77 1.35
CA LEU A 65 4.15 -4.83 1.56
C LEU A 65 4.73 -6.00 2.35
N THR A 66 5.94 -6.44 2.00
CA THR A 66 6.63 -7.54 2.70
C THR A 66 6.90 -7.19 4.16
N GLN A 67 7.41 -5.98 4.43
CA GLN A 67 7.75 -5.55 5.79
C GLN A 67 6.51 -5.37 6.67
N VAL A 68 5.48 -4.71 6.15
CA VAL A 68 4.20 -4.54 6.85
C VAL A 68 3.60 -5.89 7.20
N ASN A 69 3.51 -6.80 6.23
CA ASN A 69 2.90 -8.11 6.46
C ASN A 69 3.65 -8.89 7.54
N ALA A 70 4.98 -8.92 7.47
CA ALA A 70 5.78 -9.59 8.50
C ALA A 70 5.55 -8.99 9.90
N ILE A 71 5.44 -7.67 10.01
CA ILE A 71 5.16 -7.00 11.28
C ILE A 71 3.76 -7.35 11.79
N VAL A 72 2.74 -7.24 10.94
CA VAL A 72 1.36 -7.56 11.29
C VAL A 72 1.22 -9.03 11.70
N ALA A 73 1.80 -9.95 10.94
CA ALA A 73 1.79 -11.39 11.24
C ALA A 73 2.39 -11.70 12.63
N SER A 74 3.41 -10.93 13.03
CA SER A 74 4.11 -11.10 14.31
C SER A 74 3.38 -10.50 15.52
N ALA A 75 2.28 -9.75 15.33
CA ALA A 75 1.52 -9.19 16.44
C ALA A 75 0.85 -10.31 17.25
N LYS A 76 0.71 -10.09 18.57
CA LYS A 76 0.45 -11.16 19.54
C LYS A 76 -0.95 -11.78 19.44
N ASP A 77 -1.95 -10.96 19.12
CA ASP A 77 -3.35 -11.32 19.15
C ASP A 77 -4.08 -10.81 17.90
N GLU A 78 -5.16 -11.50 17.50
CA GLU A 78 -5.88 -11.18 16.27
C GLU A 78 -6.59 -9.82 16.30
N GLU A 79 -6.94 -9.29 17.48
CA GLU A 79 -7.56 -7.97 17.58
C GLU A 79 -6.57 -6.86 17.23
N THR A 80 -5.33 -6.98 17.72
CA THR A 80 -4.20 -6.12 17.36
C THR A 80 -3.88 -6.25 15.87
N LYS A 81 -3.81 -7.48 15.34
CA LYS A 81 -3.56 -7.70 13.91
C LYS A 81 -4.62 -7.01 13.06
N GLU A 82 -5.89 -7.18 13.41
CA GLU A 82 -7.00 -6.58 12.68
C GLU A 82 -6.96 -5.05 12.72
N SER A 83 -6.65 -4.47 13.88
CA SER A 83 -6.47 -3.01 14.03
C SER A 83 -5.34 -2.49 13.15
N LEU A 84 -4.17 -3.15 13.18
CA LEU A 84 -3.02 -2.79 12.36
C LEU A 84 -3.31 -2.92 10.85
N ARG A 85 -3.98 -4.00 10.44
CA ARG A 85 -4.39 -4.23 9.04
C ARG A 85 -5.27 -3.08 8.54
N ASN A 86 -6.27 -2.69 9.33
CA ASN A 86 -7.18 -1.61 8.97
C ASN A 86 -6.45 -0.26 8.84
N ILE A 87 -5.58 0.07 9.80
CA ILE A 87 -4.80 1.31 9.76
C ILE A 87 -3.87 1.33 8.54
N ILE A 88 -3.12 0.26 8.29
CA ILE A 88 -2.18 0.21 7.16
C ILE A 88 -2.92 0.22 5.82
N PHE A 89 -4.11 -0.39 5.75
CA PHE A 89 -4.95 -0.30 4.57
C PHE A 89 -5.32 1.15 4.25
N GLU A 90 -5.77 1.93 5.23
CA GLU A 90 -6.12 3.34 5.02
C GLU A 90 -4.90 4.20 4.66
N ILE A 91 -3.75 3.97 5.32
CA ILE A 91 -2.47 4.60 4.95
C ILE A 91 -2.11 4.27 3.50
N SER A 92 -2.20 3.00 3.09
CA SER A 92 -1.86 2.55 1.74
C SER A 92 -2.74 3.23 0.68
N ILE A 93 -4.04 3.34 0.94
CA ILE A 93 -4.95 4.10 0.07
C ILE A 93 -4.56 5.58 0.01
N PHE A 94 -4.23 6.18 1.15
CA PHE A 94 -3.80 7.56 1.21
C PHE A 94 -2.54 7.79 0.36
N LEU A 95 -1.53 6.94 0.52
CA LEU A 95 -0.27 7.03 -0.23
C LEU A 95 -0.50 6.87 -1.73
N ILE A 96 -1.30 5.89 -2.16
CA ILE A 96 -1.63 5.70 -3.57
C ILE A 96 -2.33 6.94 -4.14
N ARG A 97 -3.26 7.54 -3.39
CA ARG A 97 -3.90 8.80 -3.82
C ARG A 97 -2.91 9.93 -3.94
N SER A 98 -2.00 10.08 -2.97
CA SER A 98 -0.93 11.07 -3.05
C SER A 98 -0.06 10.85 -4.28
N VAL A 99 0.29 9.62 -4.63
CA VAL A 99 1.03 9.31 -5.87
C VAL A 99 0.28 9.79 -7.10
N ILE A 100 -1.03 9.57 -7.16
CA ILE A 100 -1.88 10.01 -8.28
C ILE A 100 -2.00 11.54 -8.33
N GLU A 101 -2.20 12.19 -7.18
CA GLU A 101 -2.43 13.63 -7.07
C GLU A 101 -1.15 14.46 -7.32
N PHE A 102 0.01 13.98 -6.86
CA PHE A 102 1.30 14.68 -7.01
C PHE A 102 2.05 14.33 -8.28
N SER A 103 1.58 13.35 -9.05
CA SER A 103 2.17 13.06 -10.35
C SER A 103 1.84 14.19 -11.35
N ASN A 104 2.87 14.69 -12.05
CA ASN A 104 2.71 15.63 -13.15
C ASN A 104 2.15 14.98 -14.43
N ARG A 105 1.81 13.68 -14.39
CA ARG A 105 1.28 12.90 -15.52
C ARG A 105 -0.24 12.90 -15.51
N GLU A 106 -0.81 12.52 -16.65
CA GLU A 106 -2.23 12.23 -16.74
C GLU A 106 -2.65 11.15 -15.73
N VAL A 107 -3.74 11.37 -15.01
CA VAL A 107 -4.23 10.46 -13.95
C VAL A 107 -4.31 9.01 -14.43
N HIS A 108 -4.73 8.81 -15.68
CA HIS A 108 -4.89 7.46 -16.22
C HIS A 108 -3.56 6.73 -16.40
N GLU A 109 -2.49 7.45 -16.76
CA GLU A 109 -1.13 6.92 -16.84
C GLU A 109 -0.64 6.54 -15.43
N THR A 110 -0.76 7.44 -14.46
CA THR A 110 -0.29 7.19 -13.09
C THR A 110 -1.01 6.01 -12.43
N VAL A 111 -2.32 5.88 -12.62
CA VAL A 111 -3.05 4.69 -12.11
C VAL A 111 -2.57 3.41 -12.81
N SER A 112 -2.28 3.46 -14.12
CA SER A 112 -1.71 2.31 -14.85
C SER A 112 -0.36 1.90 -14.26
N ILE A 113 0.52 2.88 -13.97
CA ILE A 113 1.82 2.66 -13.33
C ILE A 113 1.66 2.00 -11.97
N VAL A 114 0.77 2.52 -11.11
CA VAL A 114 0.50 1.94 -9.79
C VAL A 114 -0.02 0.51 -9.93
N LYS A 115 -0.95 0.24 -10.84
CA LYS A 115 -1.48 -1.12 -11.08
C LYS A 115 -0.40 -2.09 -11.54
N ASN A 116 0.44 -1.69 -12.49
CA ASN A 116 1.55 -2.53 -12.97
C ASN A 116 2.57 -2.81 -11.87
N SER A 117 2.90 -1.78 -11.08
CA SER A 117 3.80 -1.86 -9.93
C SER A 117 3.29 -2.82 -8.87
N LEU A 118 2.01 -2.70 -8.49
CA LEU A 118 1.37 -3.60 -7.53
C LEU A 118 1.24 -5.02 -8.08
N LYS A 119 0.95 -5.18 -9.37
CA LYS A 119 0.92 -6.50 -10.02
C LYS A 119 2.28 -7.18 -9.96
N MET A 120 3.36 -6.44 -10.22
CA MET A 120 4.72 -6.95 -10.10
C MET A 120 5.05 -7.33 -8.65
N ALA A 121 4.72 -6.47 -7.68
CA ALA A 121 4.88 -6.78 -6.25
C ALA A 121 4.11 -8.04 -5.84
N CYS A 122 2.87 -8.20 -6.32
CA CYS A 122 2.09 -9.41 -6.09
C CYS A 122 2.74 -10.64 -6.72
N GLN A 123 3.29 -10.54 -7.94
CA GLN A 123 3.99 -11.66 -8.57
C GLN A 123 5.25 -12.09 -7.78
N ILE A 124 6.04 -11.12 -7.32
CA ILE A 124 7.27 -11.37 -6.54
C ILE A 124 6.95 -12.09 -5.22
N ASN A 125 5.88 -11.66 -4.54
CA ASN A 125 5.51 -12.18 -3.22
C ASN A 125 4.40 -13.24 -3.27
N ASN A 126 4.01 -13.65 -4.47
CA ASN A 126 2.96 -14.63 -4.74
C ASN A 126 1.59 -14.31 -4.08
N TYR A 127 1.16 -13.06 -4.25
CA TYR A 127 -0.15 -12.56 -3.86
C TYR A 127 -1.12 -12.54 -5.03
N ASP A 128 -2.41 -12.63 -4.73
CA ASP A 128 -3.47 -12.45 -5.71
C ASP A 128 -3.69 -10.96 -5.98
N PHE A 129 -3.21 -10.51 -7.14
CA PHE A 129 -3.39 -9.13 -7.60
C PHE A 129 -4.86 -8.75 -7.82
N ASP A 130 -5.70 -9.65 -8.35
CA ASP A 130 -7.10 -9.32 -8.63
C ASP A 130 -7.86 -9.08 -7.34
N THR A 131 -7.53 -9.86 -6.32
CA THR A 131 -8.05 -9.63 -4.99
C THR A 131 -7.55 -8.28 -4.46
N LEU A 132 -6.24 -8.03 -4.44
CA LEU A 132 -5.69 -6.73 -4.02
C LEU A 132 -6.33 -5.53 -4.75
N ASN A 133 -6.50 -5.64 -6.06
CA ASN A 133 -7.10 -4.60 -6.90
C ASN A 133 -8.55 -4.28 -6.49
N ARG A 134 -9.35 -5.31 -6.17
CA ARG A 134 -10.71 -5.13 -5.64
C ARG A 134 -10.70 -4.46 -4.27
N PHE A 135 -9.74 -4.82 -3.41
CA PHE A 135 -9.59 -4.25 -2.07
C PHE A 135 -9.24 -2.77 -2.09
N LEU A 136 -8.18 -2.43 -2.82
CA LEU A 136 -7.72 -1.04 -2.96
C LEU A 136 -8.65 -0.22 -3.86
N ARG A 137 -9.56 -0.87 -4.61
CA ARG A 137 -10.48 -0.23 -5.56
C ARG A 137 -9.74 0.65 -6.57
N LEU A 138 -8.60 0.18 -7.08
CA LEU A 138 -7.74 0.97 -7.99
C LEU A 138 -8.49 1.40 -9.26
N ASP A 139 -9.38 0.54 -9.77
CA ASP A 139 -10.26 0.85 -10.91
C ASP A 139 -11.27 1.97 -10.64
N LEU A 140 -11.54 2.30 -9.38
CA LEU A 140 -12.36 3.44 -8.99
C LEU A 140 -11.54 4.69 -8.74
N MET A 141 -10.21 4.60 -8.62
CA MET A 141 -9.35 5.78 -8.40
C MET A 141 -9.35 6.74 -9.59
N TYR A 142 -9.60 6.25 -10.82
CA TYR A 142 -9.87 7.10 -11.99
C TYR A 142 -11.07 8.05 -11.80
N LYS A 143 -12.04 7.69 -10.95
CA LYS A 143 -13.23 8.50 -10.66
C LYS A 143 -13.01 9.48 -9.49
N ILE A 144 -11.96 9.28 -8.71
CA ILE A 144 -11.71 10.06 -7.48
C ILE A 144 -10.99 11.38 -7.81
N SER A 145 -10.18 11.45 -8.87
CA SER A 145 -9.53 12.71 -9.28
C SER A 145 -10.51 13.79 -9.76
N THR A 146 -11.76 13.41 -10.07
CA THR A 146 -12.81 14.33 -10.53
C THR A 146 -13.83 14.70 -9.46
N VAL A 147 -13.76 14.10 -8.26
CA VAL A 147 -14.75 14.34 -7.19
C VAL A 147 -14.07 14.65 -5.87
N THR A 148 -13.84 15.94 -5.67
CA THR A 148 -13.48 16.56 -4.40
C THR A 148 -14.44 16.09 -3.28
N LYS A 149 -13.87 15.54 -2.20
CA LYS A 149 -14.50 15.38 -0.87
C LYS A 149 -15.89 14.71 -0.85
N LYS A 150 -15.95 13.39 -1.02
CA LYS A 150 -16.97 12.59 -0.33
C LYS A 150 -16.29 11.52 0.52
N LYS A 151 -16.55 11.55 1.83
CA LYS A 151 -16.23 10.46 2.76
C LYS A 151 -16.78 9.18 2.15
N LEU A 152 -15.89 8.29 1.72
CA LEU A 152 -16.27 6.94 1.32
C LEU A 152 -16.71 6.23 2.59
N THR A 153 -18.00 5.90 2.68
CA THR A 153 -18.51 5.03 3.72
C THR A 153 -17.82 3.67 3.58
N PRO A 154 -17.21 3.12 4.64
CA PRO A 154 -16.71 1.76 4.60
C PRO A 154 -17.89 0.82 4.37
N GLN A 155 -17.94 0.18 3.21
CA GLN A 155 -18.84 -0.97 3.01
C GLN A 155 -18.12 -2.21 3.53
N VAL A 156 -18.88 -3.07 4.22
CA VAL A 156 -18.43 -4.32 4.84
C VAL A 156 -17.31 -4.97 4.03
N ILE A 157 -16.12 -4.93 4.61
CA ILE A 157 -14.88 -5.41 4.00
C ILE A 157 -14.90 -6.93 4.19
N THR A 158 -15.22 -7.68 3.14
CA THR A 158 -14.81 -9.10 3.09
C THR A 158 -13.29 -9.08 3.19
N TYR A 159 -12.69 -9.77 4.14
CA TYR A 159 -11.26 -9.73 4.46
C TYR A 159 -10.33 -10.15 3.31
N TYR A 160 -9.19 -9.46 3.12
CA TYR A 160 -8.04 -9.99 2.38
C TYR A 160 -7.00 -10.48 3.37
N GLU A 161 -6.83 -11.78 3.44
CA GLU A 161 -5.63 -12.34 4.03
C GLU A 161 -4.47 -12.14 3.05
N TRP A 162 -3.59 -11.21 3.39
CA TRP A 162 -2.26 -11.21 2.81
C TRP A 162 -1.58 -12.48 3.29
N LYS A 163 -1.45 -13.47 2.41
CA LYS A 163 -0.91 -14.79 2.80
C LYS A 163 0.47 -14.63 3.41
N ASP A 164 0.61 -15.03 4.67
CA ASP A 164 1.85 -14.94 5.45
C ASP A 164 2.99 -15.83 4.90
N GLU A 165 2.67 -16.75 3.99
CA GLU A 165 3.66 -17.56 3.29
C GLU A 165 3.60 -17.25 1.78
N PRO A 166 4.74 -16.94 1.11
CA PRO A 166 4.80 -17.17 -0.33
C PRO A 166 4.32 -18.61 -0.55
N TYR A 167 3.36 -18.89 -1.46
CA TYR A 167 2.96 -20.30 -1.64
C TYR A 167 4.24 -21.11 -1.71
N LYS A 168 4.30 -22.13 -0.86
CA LYS A 168 5.40 -23.07 -0.78
C LYS A 168 5.86 -23.36 -2.21
N LEU A 169 7.05 -22.87 -2.58
CA LEU A 169 7.74 -23.17 -3.83
C LEU A 169 7.76 -24.69 -4.10
N ASP A 170 7.61 -25.48 -3.04
CA ASP A 170 7.46 -26.93 -3.04
C ASP A 170 6.28 -27.46 -3.88
N GLU A 171 5.19 -26.71 -4.08
CA GLU A 171 4.08 -27.17 -4.95
C GLU A 171 4.41 -27.04 -6.44
N ILE A 172 5.16 -26.01 -6.84
CA ILE A 172 5.62 -25.86 -8.24
C ILE A 172 6.70 -26.90 -8.55
N ALA A 173 7.59 -27.18 -7.59
CA ALA A 173 8.64 -28.20 -7.75
C ALA A 173 8.08 -29.64 -7.83
N ARG A 174 6.91 -29.91 -7.25
CA ARG A 174 6.26 -31.24 -7.34
C ARG A 174 5.50 -31.45 -8.64
N ASN A 175 5.01 -30.40 -9.27
CA ASN A 175 4.30 -30.47 -10.55
C ASN A 175 5.22 -30.40 -11.79
N LEU A 176 6.54 -30.31 -11.57
CA LEU A 176 7.59 -30.35 -12.60
C LEU A 176 8.38 -31.68 -12.61
N LYS A 177 7.87 -32.73 -11.97
CA LYS A 177 8.41 -34.09 -12.06
C LYS A 177 7.58 -34.98 -12.98
#